data_AF-A0A967DHV6-F1
#
_entry.id   AF-A0A967DHV6-F1
#
_cell.length_a   1.000
_cell.length_b   1.000
_cell.length_c   1.000
_cell.angle_alpha   90.00
_cell.angle_beta   90.00
_cell.angle_gamma   90.00
#
_symmetry.space_group_name_H-M   'P 1'
#
loop_
_entity.id
_entity.type
_entity.pdbx_description
1 polymer ?
#
loop_
_entity_poly.entity_id
_entity_poly.type
_entity_poly.pdbx_seq_one_letter_code
_entity_poly.pdbx_strand_id
1 'polypeptide(L)'
;MPPIPLSHEEIRYLLFAGVGETGRHLADMQYVRRTGREDGQGMAIMNFQGRTVASACAANTTKLFLTDDEGVYFASSVSHPESGIPPELVTLQQRRLEIPRRLPYMLSFNQWYTNRPGTLFMIPVTEVARVYLNLLLVLLSEEYGYFFVDTDNGNAGCGLDAFRRSRGGHLHDDPSTNRVMTLRDLDAAINDTA
;
A
#
# COMPACT_ATOMS: atom_id res chain seq x y z
N MET A 1 -32.00 23.26 -7.33
CA MET A 1 -31.82 22.11 -8.24
C MET A 1 -31.44 20.90 -7.41
N PRO A 2 -31.91 19.68 -7.73
CA PRO A 2 -31.41 18.48 -7.09
C PRO A 2 -29.91 18.28 -7.42
N PRO A 3 -29.13 17.61 -6.56
CA PRO A 3 -27.75 17.24 -6.89
C PRO A 3 -27.73 16.38 -8.14
N ILE A 4 -26.74 16.63 -9.01
CA ILE A 4 -26.52 15.88 -10.25
C ILE A 4 -25.35 14.92 -9.99
N PRO A 5 -25.56 13.60 -10.02
CA PRO A 5 -24.48 12.63 -9.91
C PRO A 5 -23.47 12.79 -11.05
N LEU A 6 -22.22 12.39 -10.80
CA LEU A 6 -21.22 12.29 -11.86
C LEU A 6 -21.63 11.23 -12.87
N SER A 7 -21.34 11.49 -14.14
CA SER A 7 -21.45 10.52 -15.22
C SER A 7 -20.42 9.40 -15.07
N HIS A 8 -20.67 8.26 -15.73
CA HIS A 8 -19.71 7.15 -15.79
C HIS A 8 -18.35 7.59 -16.37
N GLU A 9 -18.36 8.55 -17.30
CA GLU A 9 -17.15 9.09 -17.90
C GLU A 9 -16.34 9.91 -16.88
N GLU A 10 -16.98 10.84 -16.16
CA GLU A 10 -16.33 11.62 -15.10
C GLU A 10 -15.77 10.72 -14.00
N ILE A 11 -16.53 9.70 -13.57
CA ILE A 11 -16.07 8.70 -12.60
C ILE A 11 -14.83 7.98 -13.12
N ARG A 12 -14.81 7.59 -14.41
CA ARG A 12 -13.65 6.91 -15.02
C ARG A 12 -12.41 7.78 -15.02
N TYR A 13 -12.52 9.08 -15.30
CA TYR A 13 -11.39 10.01 -15.22
C TYR A 13 -10.89 10.16 -13.78
N LEU A 14 -11.78 10.23 -12.77
CA LEU A 14 -11.39 10.27 -11.37
C LEU A 14 -10.69 8.98 -10.90
N LEU A 15 -11.22 7.81 -11.31
CA LEU A 15 -10.59 6.52 -11.05
C LEU A 15 -9.20 6.46 -11.67
N PHE A 16 -9.07 6.92 -12.93
CA PHE A 16 -7.78 6.95 -13.61
C PHE A 16 -6.80 7.90 -12.91
N ALA A 17 -7.24 9.09 -12.50
CA ALA A 17 -6.40 10.00 -11.74
C ALA A 17 -5.90 9.36 -10.43
N GLY A 18 -6.74 8.59 -9.74
CA GLY A 18 -6.40 7.97 -8.45
C GLY A 18 -5.53 6.71 -8.53
N VAL A 19 -5.79 5.79 -9.47
CA VAL A 19 -5.11 4.47 -9.54
C VAL A 19 -4.91 3.95 -10.98
N GLY A 20 -4.98 4.83 -11.97
CA GLY A 20 -4.93 4.49 -13.39
C GLY A 20 -3.61 3.89 -13.84
N GLU A 21 -3.67 2.96 -14.79
CA GLU A 21 -2.52 2.30 -15.39
C GLU A 21 -1.89 3.16 -16.51
N THR A 22 -0.59 3.46 -16.41
CA THR A 22 0.12 4.36 -17.34
C THR A 22 1.10 3.64 -18.26
N GLY A 23 1.13 2.30 -18.23
CA GLY A 23 2.04 1.47 -19.02
C GLY A 23 3.04 0.72 -18.13
N ARG A 24 4.26 0.48 -18.62
CA ARG A 24 5.32 -0.19 -17.86
C ARG A 24 6.45 0.77 -17.55
N HIS A 25 7.00 0.68 -16.34
CA HIS A 25 8.24 1.37 -16.00
C HIS A 25 9.45 0.45 -16.22
N LEU A 26 10.61 1.05 -16.51
CA LEU A 26 11.84 0.31 -16.79
C LEU A 26 12.43 -0.35 -15.55
N ALA A 27 12.10 0.17 -14.36
CA ALA A 27 12.68 -0.25 -13.09
C ALA A 27 14.21 -0.32 -13.17
N ASP A 28 14.82 0.81 -13.52
CA ASP A 28 16.23 0.96 -13.88
C ASP A 28 17.14 0.77 -12.65
N MET A 29 17.32 -0.50 -12.27
CA MET A 29 18.09 -0.97 -11.14
C MET A 29 18.96 -2.16 -11.58
N GLN A 30 20.02 -2.44 -10.82
CA GLN A 30 20.81 -3.64 -11.03
C GLN A 30 20.07 -4.88 -10.51
N TYR A 31 19.95 -5.92 -11.34
CA TYR A 31 19.36 -7.21 -10.98
C TYR A 31 20.40 -8.35 -10.92
N VAL A 32 21.67 -8.04 -11.21
CA VAL A 32 22.73 -9.04 -11.31
C VAL A 32 23.15 -9.49 -9.91
N ARG A 33 22.72 -10.69 -9.52
CA ARG A 33 23.17 -11.34 -8.28
C ARG A 33 24.66 -11.68 -8.37
N ARG A 34 25.41 -11.40 -7.30
CA ARG A 34 26.80 -11.87 -7.14
C ARG A 34 26.88 -12.87 -6.00
N THR A 35 27.73 -13.88 -6.11
CA THR A 35 27.87 -14.88 -5.05
C THR A 35 28.34 -14.22 -3.76
N GLY A 36 27.57 -14.38 -2.67
CA GLY A 36 27.87 -13.78 -1.35
C GLY A 36 27.57 -12.27 -1.23
N ARG A 37 26.89 -11.66 -2.22
CA ARG A 37 26.39 -10.27 -2.15
C ARG A 37 25.02 -10.18 -2.81
N GLU A 38 24.09 -9.52 -2.17
CA GLU A 38 22.83 -9.07 -2.79
C GLU A 38 23.07 -7.75 -3.53
N ASP A 39 24.03 -7.76 -4.45
CA ASP A 39 24.30 -6.59 -5.29
C ASP A 39 23.09 -6.31 -6.20
N GLY A 40 22.40 -5.20 -5.95
CA GLY A 40 21.35 -4.69 -6.83
C GLY A 40 19.96 -4.72 -6.20
N GLN A 41 19.44 -3.53 -5.89
CA GLN A 41 18.11 -3.33 -5.30
C GLN A 41 16.96 -3.64 -6.27
N GLY A 42 17.24 -4.09 -7.49
CA GLY A 42 16.20 -4.50 -8.45
C GLY A 42 15.29 -5.59 -7.87
N MET A 43 15.81 -6.45 -6.99
CA MET A 43 15.00 -7.46 -6.30
C MET A 43 13.92 -6.88 -5.37
N ALA A 44 14.03 -5.61 -4.97
CA ALA A 44 12.99 -4.93 -4.19
C ALA A 44 11.79 -4.51 -5.06
N ILE A 45 11.95 -4.43 -6.40
CA ILE A 45 10.87 -4.05 -7.31
C ILE A 45 9.78 -5.12 -7.34
N MET A 46 8.56 -4.71 -6.99
CA MET A 46 7.45 -5.64 -6.75
C MET A 46 6.63 -5.95 -8.01
N ASN A 47 6.61 -5.04 -8.98
CA ASN A 47 6.06 -5.25 -10.31
C ASN A 47 6.58 -4.16 -11.26
N PHE A 48 6.16 -4.23 -12.53
CA PHE A 48 6.55 -3.29 -13.58
C PHE A 48 5.39 -2.43 -14.08
N GLN A 49 4.23 -2.50 -13.42
CA GLN A 49 3.02 -1.79 -13.85
C GLN A 49 3.08 -0.35 -13.34
N GLY A 50 3.22 0.59 -14.26
CA GLY A 50 3.13 2.02 -13.99
C GLY A 50 1.70 2.42 -13.61
N ARG A 51 1.61 3.34 -12.65
CA ARG A 51 0.35 3.98 -12.24
C ARG A 51 0.46 5.49 -12.28
N THR A 52 -0.69 6.16 -12.24
CA THR A 52 -0.79 7.63 -12.10
C THR A 52 -0.29 8.13 -10.74
N VAL A 53 -0.30 7.26 -9.73
CA VAL A 53 0.22 7.53 -8.39
C VAL A 53 1.54 6.80 -8.17
N ALA A 54 2.50 7.49 -7.56
CA ALA A 54 3.79 6.90 -7.18
C ALA A 54 3.60 5.90 -6.03
N SER A 55 4.47 4.89 -5.97
CA SER A 55 4.49 3.88 -4.90
C SER A 55 5.90 3.31 -4.77
N ALA A 56 6.37 3.15 -3.53
CA ALA A 56 7.71 2.64 -3.25
C ALA A 56 7.91 1.27 -3.88
N CYS A 57 9.04 1.08 -4.56
CA CYS A 57 9.40 -0.15 -5.26
C CYS A 57 8.30 -0.70 -6.19
N ALA A 58 7.47 0.19 -6.73
CA ALA A 58 6.29 -0.15 -7.53
C ALA A 58 5.28 -1.07 -6.80
N ALA A 59 5.20 -1.02 -5.47
CA ALA A 59 4.28 -1.85 -4.68
C ALA A 59 2.80 -1.67 -5.09
N ASN A 60 2.44 -0.51 -5.64
CA ASN A 60 1.08 -0.15 -6.04
C ASN A 60 0.10 -0.33 -4.87
N THR A 61 0.48 0.23 -3.72
CA THR A 61 -0.17 0.10 -2.40
C THR A 61 -1.57 0.70 -2.37
N THR A 62 -1.79 1.85 -3.01
CA THR A 62 -3.10 2.50 -3.07
C THR A 62 -4.10 1.66 -3.83
N LYS A 63 -5.10 1.17 -3.11
CA LYS A 63 -6.34 0.55 -3.62
C LYS A 63 -7.46 1.57 -3.53
N LEU A 64 -8.36 1.59 -4.51
CA LEU A 64 -9.45 2.55 -4.53
C LEU A 64 -10.78 1.84 -4.40
N PHE A 65 -11.51 2.21 -3.35
CA PHE A 65 -12.90 1.85 -3.17
C PHE A 65 -13.76 3.07 -3.45
N LEU A 66 -14.98 2.86 -3.89
CA LEU A 66 -15.91 3.96 -4.13
C LEU A 66 -17.33 3.56 -3.75
N THR A 67 -18.13 4.55 -3.41
CA THR A 67 -19.55 4.38 -3.18
C THR A 67 -20.36 5.57 -3.73
N ASP A 68 -21.44 5.24 -4.39
CA ASP A 68 -22.45 6.15 -4.92
C ASP A 68 -23.85 5.66 -4.52
N ASP A 69 -24.91 6.12 -5.19
CA ASP A 69 -26.26 5.69 -4.87
C ASP A 69 -26.53 4.22 -5.24
N GLU A 70 -25.80 3.68 -6.21
CA GLU A 70 -26.03 2.34 -6.76
C GLU A 70 -25.31 1.26 -5.98
N GLY A 71 -24.13 1.56 -5.41
CA GLY A 71 -23.36 0.52 -4.74
C GLY A 71 -22.09 0.96 -4.02
N VAL A 72 -21.36 -0.08 -3.61
CA VAL A 72 -19.99 -0.01 -3.11
C VAL A 72 -19.13 -0.90 -3.98
N TYR A 73 -18.03 -0.36 -4.47
CA TYR A 73 -17.19 -0.99 -5.47
C TYR A 73 -15.72 -0.94 -5.05
N PHE A 74 -14.96 -1.95 -5.48
CA PHE A 74 -13.50 -1.94 -5.51
C PHE A 74 -13.03 -1.83 -6.96
N ALA A 75 -12.19 -0.85 -7.26
CA ALA A 75 -11.58 -0.70 -8.57
C ALA A 75 -10.32 -1.58 -8.67
N SER A 76 -10.46 -2.74 -9.32
CA SER A 76 -9.37 -3.72 -9.46
C SER A 76 -8.36 -3.36 -10.55
N SER A 77 -8.86 -2.83 -11.68
CA SER A 77 -8.03 -2.31 -12.77
C SER A 77 -8.69 -1.10 -13.42
N VAL A 78 -7.88 -0.10 -13.78
CA VAL A 78 -8.33 1.14 -14.40
C VAL A 78 -7.39 1.51 -15.54
N SER A 79 -7.80 1.19 -16.76
CA SER A 79 -7.07 1.60 -17.97
C SER A 79 -7.30 3.08 -18.30
N HIS A 80 -6.45 3.64 -19.16
CA HIS A 80 -6.61 5.01 -19.66
C HIS A 80 -8.01 5.25 -20.24
N PRO A 81 -8.70 6.37 -19.94
CA PRO A 81 -10.06 6.63 -20.42
C PRO A 81 -10.22 6.55 -21.95
N GLU A 82 -9.22 6.97 -22.70
CA GLU A 82 -9.23 6.93 -24.17
C GLU A 82 -8.94 5.54 -24.77
N SER A 83 -8.60 4.54 -23.95
CA SER A 83 -8.30 3.18 -24.44
C SER A 83 -9.53 2.40 -24.91
N GLY A 84 -10.74 2.89 -24.61
CA GLY A 84 -11.99 2.15 -24.82
C GLY A 84 -12.21 0.96 -23.86
N ILE A 85 -11.26 0.64 -22.98
CA ILE A 85 -11.38 -0.45 -22.00
C ILE A 85 -12.01 0.10 -20.70
N PRO A 86 -13.22 -0.32 -20.32
CA PRO A 86 -13.88 0.17 -19.11
C PRO A 86 -13.09 -0.26 -17.85
N PRO A 87 -13.18 0.52 -16.75
CA PRO A 87 -12.60 0.09 -15.47
C PRO A 87 -13.26 -1.20 -14.98
N GLU A 88 -12.47 -2.07 -14.37
CA GLU A 88 -12.98 -3.27 -13.71
C GLU A 88 -13.39 -2.92 -12.28
N LEU A 89 -14.70 -2.94 -12.02
CA LEU A 89 -15.29 -2.64 -10.72
C LEU A 89 -15.89 -3.90 -10.11
N VAL A 90 -15.30 -4.37 -9.02
CA VAL A 90 -15.84 -5.47 -8.22
C VAL A 90 -16.92 -4.91 -7.30
N THR A 91 -18.16 -5.35 -7.48
CA THR A 91 -19.28 -4.94 -6.61
C THR A 91 -19.17 -5.64 -5.26
N LEU A 92 -19.11 -4.87 -4.18
CA LEU A 92 -19.01 -5.37 -2.81
C LEU A 92 -20.36 -5.33 -2.09
N GLN A 93 -21.17 -4.33 -2.39
CA GLN A 93 -22.48 -4.13 -1.79
C GLN A 93 -23.41 -3.44 -2.78
N GLN A 94 -24.70 -3.82 -2.71
CA GLN A 94 -25.79 -3.10 -3.37
C GLN A 94 -26.18 -1.87 -2.55
N ARG A 95 -26.38 -0.74 -3.22
CA ARG A 95 -26.63 0.60 -2.64
C ARG A 95 -25.44 1.21 -1.90
N ARG A 96 -25.52 2.52 -1.74
CA ARG A 96 -24.58 3.36 -0.99
C ARG A 96 -24.18 2.78 0.36
N LEU A 97 -22.90 2.96 0.72
CA LEU A 97 -22.41 2.71 2.07
C LEU A 97 -23.05 3.71 3.05
N GLU A 98 -23.73 3.20 4.08
CA GLU A 98 -24.30 4.05 5.13
C GLU A 98 -23.22 4.50 6.11
N ILE A 99 -22.76 5.74 5.94
CA ILE A 99 -21.84 6.43 6.86
C ILE A 99 -22.68 7.36 7.75
N PRO A 100 -22.75 7.15 9.07
CA PRO A 100 -23.52 7.99 9.96
C PRO A 100 -23.08 9.46 9.91
N ARG A 101 -23.98 10.34 9.45
CA ARG A 101 -23.74 11.79 9.36
C ARG A 101 -24.02 12.50 10.68
N ARG A 102 -23.39 12.02 11.76
CA ARG A 102 -23.52 12.55 13.11
C ARG A 102 -22.26 12.28 13.92
N LEU A 103 -22.06 13.02 15.01
CA LEU A 103 -21.01 12.70 15.98
C LEU A 103 -21.23 11.30 16.59
N PRO A 104 -20.15 10.58 16.95
CA PRO A 104 -18.73 10.93 16.78
C PRO A 104 -18.15 10.62 15.39
N TYR A 105 -18.95 10.10 14.45
CA TYR A 105 -18.48 9.60 13.16
C TYR A 105 -18.21 10.69 12.12
N MET A 106 -18.92 11.82 12.20
CA MET A 106 -18.77 12.92 11.25
C MET A 106 -18.95 14.29 11.90
N LEU A 107 -17.93 15.13 11.77
CA LEU A 107 -17.94 16.53 12.21
C LEU A 107 -19.03 17.31 11.45
N SER A 108 -19.70 18.24 12.14
CA SER A 108 -20.89 18.95 11.64
C SER A 108 -20.67 19.67 10.32
N PHE A 109 -19.48 20.23 10.11
CA PHE A 109 -19.13 20.95 8.88
C PHE A 109 -18.91 20.05 7.65
N ASN A 110 -18.74 18.73 7.82
CA ASN A 110 -18.67 17.78 6.69
C ASN A 110 -20.06 17.25 6.29
N GLN A 111 -21.02 17.32 7.22
CA GLN A 111 -22.34 16.72 7.03
C GLN A 111 -23.12 17.35 5.87
N TRP A 112 -22.82 18.57 5.41
CA TRP A 112 -23.58 19.20 4.33
C TRP A 112 -23.38 18.53 2.96
N TYR A 113 -22.26 17.82 2.74
CA TYR A 113 -21.92 17.18 1.45
C TYR A 113 -21.51 15.71 1.55
N THR A 114 -20.94 15.25 2.66
CA THR A 114 -20.48 13.85 2.74
C THR A 114 -21.67 12.87 2.81
N ASN A 115 -21.57 11.77 2.05
CA ASN A 115 -22.51 10.65 2.04
C ASN A 115 -23.98 11.06 1.84
N ARG A 116 -24.25 11.93 0.86
CA ARG A 116 -25.60 12.35 0.46
C ARG A 116 -26.02 11.68 -0.86
N PRO A 117 -27.33 11.57 -1.13
CA PRO A 117 -27.79 11.17 -2.46
C PRO A 117 -27.13 12.01 -3.56
N GLY A 118 -26.71 11.36 -4.63
CA GLY A 118 -26.00 11.93 -5.78
C GLY A 118 -24.51 12.20 -5.58
N THR A 119 -23.93 11.91 -4.41
CA THR A 119 -22.50 12.14 -4.16
C THR A 119 -21.67 10.90 -4.50
N LEU A 120 -20.47 11.10 -5.02
CA LEU A 120 -19.47 10.04 -5.12
C LEU A 120 -18.52 10.16 -3.93
N PHE A 121 -18.28 9.05 -3.23
CA PHE A 121 -17.27 9.00 -2.18
C PHE A 121 -16.19 7.98 -2.57
N MET A 122 -14.97 8.47 -2.76
CA MET A 122 -13.79 7.65 -3.06
C MET A 122 -12.94 7.47 -1.81
N ILE A 123 -12.58 6.22 -1.54
CA ILE A 123 -11.90 5.79 -0.32
C ILE A 123 -10.58 5.13 -0.74
N PRO A 124 -9.46 5.88 -0.73
CA PRO A 124 -8.15 5.27 -0.91
C PRO A 124 -7.82 4.42 0.33
N VAL A 125 -7.36 3.20 0.09
CA VAL A 125 -6.90 2.27 1.12
C VAL A 125 -5.49 1.85 0.77
N THR A 126 -4.55 2.12 1.67
CA THR A 126 -3.16 1.69 1.52
C THR A 126 -3.02 0.23 1.94
N GLU A 127 -2.70 -0.64 0.98
CA GLU A 127 -2.39 -2.04 1.24
C GLU A 127 -0.91 -2.19 1.60
N VAL A 128 -0.62 -2.44 2.88
CA VAL A 128 0.75 -2.45 3.42
C VAL A 128 1.36 -3.85 3.48
N ALA A 129 0.58 -4.93 3.39
CA ALA A 129 1.09 -6.28 3.63
C ALA A 129 2.17 -6.68 2.61
N ARG A 130 1.99 -6.29 1.35
CA ARG A 130 3.01 -6.49 0.30
C ARG A 130 4.31 -5.76 0.63
N VAL A 131 4.23 -4.50 1.06
CA VAL A 131 5.40 -3.71 1.44
C VAL A 131 6.10 -4.31 2.67
N TYR A 132 5.33 -4.72 3.69
CA TYR A 132 5.86 -5.46 4.85
C TYR A 132 6.66 -6.67 4.43
N LEU A 133 6.06 -7.56 3.62
CA LEU A 133 6.72 -8.79 3.20
C LEU A 133 7.99 -8.50 2.40
N ASN A 134 7.94 -7.54 1.48
CA ASN A 134 9.10 -7.16 0.67
C ASN A 134 10.23 -6.59 1.55
N LEU A 135 9.90 -5.69 2.48
CA LEU A 135 10.88 -5.08 3.37
C LEU A 135 11.47 -6.11 4.35
N LEU A 136 10.65 -7.03 4.88
CA LEU A 136 11.12 -8.11 5.73
C LEU A 136 12.12 -9.01 4.98
N LEU A 137 11.84 -9.36 3.73
CA LEU A 137 12.76 -10.16 2.91
C LEU A 137 14.09 -9.45 2.68
N VAL A 138 14.07 -8.13 2.46
CA VAL A 138 15.28 -7.31 2.31
C VAL A 138 16.05 -7.22 3.64
N LEU A 139 15.38 -6.84 4.73
CA LEU A 139 16.04 -6.59 6.01
C LEU A 139 16.58 -7.87 6.67
N LEU A 140 15.89 -9.01 6.50
CA LEU A 140 16.31 -10.31 7.04
C LEU A 140 17.32 -11.05 6.15
N SER A 141 17.71 -10.46 5.02
CA SER A 141 18.65 -11.09 4.10
C SER A 141 20.05 -11.24 4.69
N GLU A 142 20.91 -12.05 4.06
CA GLU A 142 22.29 -12.24 4.52
C GLU A 142 23.13 -10.95 4.46
N GLU A 143 22.81 -10.04 3.54
CA GLU A 143 23.54 -8.78 3.38
C GLU A 143 23.17 -7.75 4.46
N TYR A 144 21.87 -7.53 4.64
CA TYR A 144 21.35 -6.56 5.59
C TYR A 144 21.38 -7.11 7.03
N GLY A 145 20.86 -8.32 7.22
CA GLY A 145 20.96 -9.09 8.46
C GLY A 145 20.41 -8.37 9.69
N TYR A 146 19.29 -7.65 9.57
CA TYR A 146 18.67 -6.98 10.71
C TYR A 146 18.04 -7.98 11.69
N PHE A 147 18.20 -7.73 12.97
CA PHE A 147 17.53 -8.47 14.04
C PHE A 147 16.41 -7.64 14.64
N PHE A 148 15.18 -8.16 14.64
CA PHE A 148 14.03 -7.44 15.20
C PHE A 148 13.80 -7.76 16.67
N VAL A 149 13.48 -6.73 17.45
CA VAL A 149 13.11 -6.86 18.86
C VAL A 149 11.76 -6.21 19.15
N ASP A 150 11.01 -6.83 20.04
CA ASP A 150 9.77 -6.29 20.59
C ASP A 150 10.07 -5.55 21.90
N THR A 151 10.11 -4.22 21.85
CA THR A 151 10.38 -3.37 23.02
C THR A 151 9.27 -3.41 24.05
N ASP A 152 8.02 -3.72 23.65
CA ASP A 152 6.90 -3.85 24.57
C ASP A 152 6.94 -5.20 25.32
N ASN A 153 7.71 -6.17 24.80
CA ASN A 153 7.95 -7.48 25.40
C ASN A 153 9.43 -7.68 25.80
N GLY A 154 10.03 -6.67 26.44
CA GLY A 154 11.36 -6.79 27.05
C GLY A 154 12.50 -7.04 26.05
N ASN A 155 12.37 -6.55 24.81
CA ASN A 155 13.28 -6.80 23.69
C ASN A 155 13.35 -8.28 23.26
N ALA A 156 12.25 -9.02 23.38
CA ALA A 156 12.15 -10.38 22.85
C ALA A 156 12.43 -10.39 21.33
N GLY A 157 13.15 -11.41 20.85
CA GLY A 157 13.64 -11.48 19.46
C GLY A 157 12.60 -11.83 18.39
N CYS A 158 11.30 -11.64 18.65
CA CYS A 158 10.22 -11.87 17.68
C CYS A 158 10.24 -13.25 16.96
N GLY A 159 10.74 -14.29 17.62
CA GLY A 159 10.89 -15.63 17.00
C GLY A 159 12.15 -15.82 16.14
N LEU A 160 13.06 -14.83 16.12
CA LEU A 160 14.30 -14.84 15.32
C LEU A 160 15.51 -15.40 16.08
N ASP A 161 15.34 -15.88 17.31
CA ASP A 161 16.46 -16.26 18.19
C ASP A 161 17.37 -17.36 17.61
N ALA A 162 16.84 -18.23 16.74
CA ALA A 162 17.62 -19.26 16.06
C ALA A 162 18.58 -18.69 14.99
N PHE A 163 18.32 -17.47 14.51
CA PHE A 163 19.08 -16.83 13.43
C PHE A 163 20.07 -15.77 13.94
N ARG A 164 20.18 -15.61 15.27
CA ARG A 164 21.16 -14.71 15.90
C ARG A 164 22.57 -15.02 15.45
N ARG A 165 23.32 -13.99 15.09
CA ARG A 165 24.74 -14.10 14.73
C ARG A 165 25.60 -14.58 15.89
N SER A 166 25.26 -14.18 17.13
CA SER A 166 25.87 -14.72 18.34
C SER A 166 25.70 -16.24 18.53
N ARG A 167 24.76 -16.86 17.80
CA ARG A 167 24.46 -18.31 17.84
C ARG A 167 24.79 -19.03 16.53
N GLY A 168 25.56 -18.40 15.64
CA GLY A 168 25.96 -18.97 14.36
C GLY A 168 24.99 -18.74 13.20
N GLY A 169 23.94 -17.94 13.39
CA GLY A 169 23.10 -17.42 12.30
C GLY A 169 23.70 -16.18 11.63
N HIS A 170 22.89 -15.48 10.82
CA HIS A 170 23.32 -14.30 10.05
C HIS A 170 22.73 -12.97 10.54
N LEU A 171 21.71 -12.98 11.40
CA LEU A 171 21.07 -11.75 11.88
C LEU A 171 21.85 -11.11 13.03
N HIS A 172 22.18 -9.84 12.88
CA HIS A 172 23.02 -9.09 13.81
C HIS A 172 22.29 -8.73 15.09
N ASP A 173 22.56 -9.45 16.16
CA ASP A 173 21.88 -9.29 17.44
C ASP A 173 22.66 -8.48 18.49
N ASP A 174 23.77 -7.84 18.08
CA ASP A 174 24.51 -6.85 18.87
C ASP A 174 24.03 -5.43 18.50
N PRO A 175 23.40 -4.68 19.43
CA PRO A 175 22.95 -3.31 19.17
C PRO A 175 24.05 -2.36 18.66
N SER A 176 25.32 -2.62 18.98
CA SER A 176 26.45 -1.78 18.55
C SER A 176 26.65 -1.78 17.03
N THR A 177 26.09 -2.77 16.31
CA THR A 177 26.25 -2.88 14.85
C THR A 177 25.24 -2.04 14.08
N ASN A 178 24.33 -1.31 14.74
CA ASN A 178 23.23 -0.55 14.13
C ASN A 178 22.35 -1.39 13.19
N ARG A 179 22.20 -2.69 13.50
CA ARG A 179 21.38 -3.66 12.75
C ARG A 179 20.37 -4.37 13.64
N VAL A 180 20.13 -3.84 14.84
CA VAL A 180 19.01 -4.23 15.68
C VAL A 180 17.93 -3.18 15.49
N MET A 181 16.74 -3.60 15.10
CA MET A 181 15.60 -2.72 14.81
C MET A 181 14.42 -3.11 15.71
N THR A 182 13.68 -2.14 16.23
CA THR A 182 12.48 -2.43 17.02
C THR A 182 11.29 -2.67 16.09
N LEU A 183 10.23 -3.35 16.56
CA LEU A 183 8.97 -3.44 15.79
C LEU A 183 8.42 -2.06 15.42
N ARG A 184 8.59 -1.06 16.30
CA ARG A 184 8.15 0.32 16.05
C ARG A 184 8.95 1.01 14.94
N ASP A 185 10.25 0.74 14.87
CA ASP A 185 11.10 1.26 13.78
C ASP A 185 10.70 0.64 12.44
N LEU A 186 10.38 -0.67 12.43
CA LEU A 186 9.87 -1.36 11.24
C LEU A 186 8.54 -0.76 10.78
N ASP A 187 7.60 -0.54 11.72
CA ASP A 187 6.31 0.08 11.43
C ASP A 187 6.48 1.52 10.90
N ALA A 188 7.39 2.29 11.48
CA ALA A 188 7.70 3.65 11.02
C ALA A 188 8.26 3.64 9.59
N ALA A 189 9.22 2.76 9.31
CA ALA A 189 9.80 2.61 7.97
C ALA A 189 8.74 2.27 6.91
N ILE A 190 7.70 1.54 7.29
CA ILE A 190 6.62 1.16 6.36
C ILE A 190 5.63 2.29 6.18
N ASN A 191 5.23 2.97 7.26
CA ASN A 191 4.33 4.11 7.16
C ASN A 191 4.92 5.25 6.31
N ASP A 192 6.24 5.45 6.33
CA ASP A 192 6.91 6.44 5.50
C ASP A 192 7.03 6.03 4.03
N THR A 193 6.83 4.75 3.70
CA THR A 193 7.02 4.20 2.34
C THR A 193 5.72 3.75 1.65
N ALA A 194 4.60 3.69 2.38
CA ALA A 194 3.34 3.11 1.92
C ALA A 194 2.34 4.11 1.33
#